data_AF-A0A662CUA5-F1
#
_entry.id   AF-A0A662CUA5-F1
#
_cell.length_a   1.000
_cell.length_b   1.000
_cell.length_c   1.000
_cell.angle_alpha   90.00
_cell.angle_beta   90.00
_cell.angle_gamma   90.00
#
_symmetry.space_group_name_H-M   'P 1'
#
loop_
_entity.id
_entity.type
_entity.pdbx_description
1 polymer ?
#
loop_
_entity_poly.entity_id
_entity_poly.type
_entity_poly.pdbx_seq_one_letter_code
_entity_poly.pdbx_strand_id
1 'polypeptide(L)'
;MTPRSLKSPFLAGFLAFIFPGTGALYNRQYLKGILYIIIFAGLISLQTESQAQPFIAILLAGFYFFQVIESVQTAKAINRLVINGEIPPEEKIPQTIPTGSIFWGILLIILGILFLLANFDLISYSLIFDFWPLLVIAIGVKMLYESLRKKEE
;
A
#
# COMPACT_ATOMS: atom_id res chain seq x y z
N MET A 1 -22.42 -4.16 -18.68
CA MET A 1 -21.91 -3.88 -17.31
C MET A 1 -22.94 -4.39 -16.32
N THR A 2 -22.63 -5.37 -15.48
CA THR A 2 -23.58 -5.83 -14.45
C THR A 2 -23.82 -4.70 -13.44
N PRO A 3 -25.07 -4.38 -13.07
CA PRO A 3 -25.34 -3.33 -12.09
C PRO A 3 -24.62 -3.67 -10.78
N ARG A 4 -23.74 -2.77 -10.32
CA ARG A 4 -23.12 -2.91 -8.99
C ARG A 4 -24.22 -2.71 -7.95
N SER A 5 -24.38 -3.65 -7.04
CA SER A 5 -25.35 -3.54 -5.95
C SER A 5 -24.86 -2.54 -4.90
N LEU A 6 -25.78 -1.86 -4.23
CA LEU A 6 -25.47 -1.05 -3.05
C LEU A 6 -24.72 -1.90 -2.01
N LYS A 7 -23.72 -1.29 -1.38
CA LYS A 7 -22.87 -1.86 -0.34
C LYS A 7 -23.18 -1.17 0.99
N SER A 8 -23.08 -1.90 2.09
CA SER A 8 -23.16 -1.30 3.43
C SER A 8 -21.75 -0.88 3.87
N PRO A 9 -21.46 0.43 4.06
CA PRO A 9 -20.14 0.86 4.50
C PRO A 9 -19.80 0.39 5.91
N PHE A 10 -20.81 0.33 6.78
CA PHE A 10 -20.64 -0.18 8.13
C PHE A 10 -20.24 -1.65 8.11
N LEU A 11 -20.91 -2.47 7.31
CA LEU A 11 -20.59 -3.89 7.21
C LEU A 11 -19.19 -4.12 6.64
N ALA A 12 -18.80 -3.32 5.63
CA ALA A 12 -17.45 -3.37 5.07
C ALA A 12 -16.35 -3.07 6.11
N GLY A 13 -16.57 -2.05 6.96
CA GLY A 13 -15.66 -1.72 8.06
C GLY A 13 -15.65 -2.79 9.16
N PHE A 14 -16.82 -3.29 9.54
CA PHE A 14 -16.94 -4.33 10.57
C PHE A 14 -16.24 -5.63 10.16
N LEU A 15 -16.41 -6.06 8.91
CA LEU A 15 -15.70 -7.21 8.35
C LEU A 15 -14.18 -6.98 8.43
N ALA A 16 -13.69 -5.87 7.88
CA ALA A 16 -12.27 -5.51 7.91
C ALA A 16 -11.70 -5.47 9.34
N PHE A 17 -12.51 -5.08 10.34
CA PHE A 17 -12.11 -5.05 11.74
C PHE A 17 -12.01 -6.45 12.36
N ILE A 18 -12.82 -7.42 11.95
CA ILE A 18 -12.70 -8.80 12.44
C ILE A 18 -11.43 -9.45 11.88
N PHE A 19 -11.19 -9.26 10.59
CA PHE A 19 -10.02 -9.83 9.94
C PHE A 19 -9.55 -8.94 8.78
N PRO A 20 -8.27 -8.54 8.76
CA PRO A 20 -7.71 -7.72 7.69
C PRO A 20 -8.00 -8.27 6.30
N GLY A 21 -8.41 -7.39 5.38
CA GLY A 21 -8.72 -7.75 3.99
C GLY A 21 -10.15 -8.23 3.71
N THR A 22 -10.91 -8.70 4.71
CA THR A 22 -12.28 -9.20 4.47
C THR A 22 -13.26 -8.11 4.05
N GLY A 23 -13.06 -6.87 4.50
CA GLY A 23 -13.85 -5.73 4.02
C GLY A 23 -13.64 -5.42 2.54
N ALA A 24 -12.40 -5.54 2.05
CA ALA A 24 -12.11 -5.44 0.61
C ALA A 24 -12.72 -6.61 -0.19
N LEU A 25 -12.71 -7.83 0.38
CA LEU A 25 -13.41 -8.98 -0.22
C LEU A 25 -14.92 -8.73 -0.33
N TYR A 26 -15.56 -8.14 0.69
CA TYR A 26 -16.98 -7.75 0.66
C TYR A 26 -17.28 -6.71 -0.43
N ASN A 27 -16.35 -5.76 -0.61
CA ASN A 27 -16.39 -4.77 -1.67
C ASN A 27 -16.09 -5.35 -3.07
N ARG A 28 -15.87 -6.67 -3.18
CA ARG A 28 -15.48 -7.41 -4.41
C ARG A 28 -14.13 -6.99 -4.99
N GLN A 29 -13.24 -6.45 -4.13
CA GLN A 29 -11.88 -6.11 -4.49
C GLN A 29 -10.95 -7.25 -4.04
N TYR A 30 -11.06 -8.39 -4.71
CA TYR A 30 -10.39 -9.64 -4.33
C TYR A 30 -8.87 -9.49 -4.21
N LEU A 31 -8.23 -8.84 -5.18
CA LEU A 31 -6.79 -8.64 -5.18
C LEU A 31 -6.33 -7.79 -3.99
N LYS A 32 -7.02 -6.68 -3.69
CA LYS A 32 -6.70 -5.86 -2.51
C LYS A 32 -6.91 -6.63 -1.21
N GLY A 33 -8.00 -7.39 -1.10
CA GLY A 33 -8.27 -8.22 0.07
C GLY A 33 -7.17 -9.24 0.33
N ILE A 34 -6.74 -9.97 -0.70
CA ILE A 34 -5.63 -10.93 -0.61
C ILE A 34 -4.32 -10.22 -0.24
N LEU A 35 -4.02 -9.08 -0.88
CA LEU A 35 -2.82 -8.29 -0.54
C LEU A 35 -2.81 -7.85 0.92
N TYR A 36 -3.94 -7.39 1.46
CA TYR A 36 -4.00 -6.99 2.86
C TYR A 36 -3.76 -8.15 3.82
N ILE A 37 -4.26 -9.34 3.50
CA ILE A 37 -4.01 -10.56 4.28
C ILE A 37 -2.52 -10.91 4.26
N ILE A 38 -1.88 -10.87 3.07
CA ILE A 38 -0.45 -11.17 2.92
C ILE A 38 0.41 -10.14 3.67
N ILE A 39 0.12 -8.84 3.50
CA ILE A 39 0.84 -7.75 4.19
C ILE A 39 0.70 -7.90 5.70
N PHE A 40 -0.51 -8.16 6.19
CA PHE A 40 -0.75 -8.37 7.62
C PHE A 40 0.04 -9.56 8.18
N ALA A 41 -0.03 -10.72 7.51
CA ALA A 41 0.71 -11.92 7.90
C ALA A 41 2.23 -11.68 7.87
N GLY A 42 2.72 -10.97 6.86
CA GLY A 42 4.13 -10.57 6.75
C GLY A 42 4.55 -9.65 7.91
N LEU A 43 3.77 -8.60 8.19
CA LEU A 43 4.06 -7.67 9.29
C LEU A 43 4.01 -8.32 10.67
N ILE A 44 3.15 -9.32 10.88
CA ILE A 44 3.15 -10.14 12.10
C ILE A 44 4.41 -11.00 12.16
N SER A 45 4.75 -11.69 11.08
CA SER A 45 5.90 -12.60 11.05
C SER A 45 7.21 -11.85 11.31
N LEU A 46 7.30 -10.61 10.85
CA LEU A 46 8.45 -9.73 11.09
C LEU A 46 8.56 -9.25 12.54
N GLN A 47 7.54 -9.40 13.39
CA GLN A 47 7.64 -8.96 14.79
C GLN A 47 8.68 -9.78 15.54
N THR A 48 8.76 -11.09 15.33
CA THR A 48 9.57 -11.98 16.17
C THR A 48 11.08 -11.79 16.02
N GLU A 49 11.55 -11.48 14.80
CA GLU A 49 12.97 -11.55 14.44
C GLU A 49 13.59 -10.18 14.10
N SER A 50 12.81 -9.09 14.10
CA SER A 50 13.30 -7.80 13.61
C SER A 50 14.01 -6.98 14.69
N GLN A 51 15.25 -6.54 14.39
CA GLN A 51 15.96 -5.51 15.16
C GLN A 51 15.33 -4.11 15.00
N ALA A 52 14.38 -3.96 14.08
CA ALA A 52 13.71 -2.71 13.74
C ALA A 52 12.48 -2.40 14.62
N GLN A 53 12.30 -3.10 15.75
CA GLN A 53 11.31 -2.70 16.74
C GLN A 53 11.71 -1.35 17.38
N PRO A 54 10.75 -0.44 17.66
CA PRO A 54 9.29 -0.62 17.63
C PRO A 54 8.61 -0.25 16.30
N PHE A 55 9.38 0.12 15.27
CA PHE A 55 8.84 0.65 14.02
C PHE A 55 7.87 -0.33 13.33
N ILE A 56 8.21 -1.62 13.26
CA ILE A 56 7.37 -2.66 12.64
C ILE A 56 6.03 -2.81 13.39
N ALA A 57 6.00 -2.67 14.72
CA ALA A 57 4.77 -2.73 15.50
C ALA A 57 3.84 -1.53 15.22
N ILE A 58 4.41 -0.33 15.12
CA ILE A 58 3.67 0.88 14.76
C ILE A 58 3.14 0.79 13.32
N LEU A 59 3.95 0.27 12.40
CA LEU A 59 3.55 0.04 11.01
C LEU A 59 2.38 -0.96 10.91
N LEU A 60 2.45 -2.04 11.68
CA LEU A 60 1.35 -3.02 11.78
C LEU A 60 0.07 -2.37 12.31
N ALA A 61 0.16 -1.60 13.40
CA ALA A 61 -1.00 -0.89 13.95
C ALA A 61 -1.59 0.10 12.95
N GLY A 62 -0.74 0.92 12.32
CA GLY A 62 -1.15 1.88 11.30
C GLY A 62 -1.83 1.20 10.11
N PHE A 63 -1.24 0.11 9.60
CA PHE A 63 -1.81 -0.69 8.53
C PHE A 63 -3.18 -1.29 8.92
N TYR A 64 -3.31 -1.81 10.15
CA TYR A 64 -4.54 -2.42 10.65
C TYR A 64 -5.71 -1.43 10.67
N PHE A 65 -5.51 -0.21 11.19
CA PHE A 65 -6.56 0.80 11.19
C PHE A 65 -6.82 1.37 9.80
N PHE A 66 -5.76 1.57 9.01
CA PHE A 66 -5.87 2.06 7.65
C PHE A 66 -6.77 1.18 6.78
N GLN A 67 -6.58 -0.15 6.79
CA GLN A 67 -7.37 -1.05 5.95
C GLN A 67 -8.86 -1.10 6.35
N VAL A 68 -9.20 -0.87 7.62
CA VAL A 68 -10.60 -0.73 8.06
C VAL A 68 -11.22 0.53 7.45
N ILE A 69 -10.54 1.67 7.55
CA ILE A 69 -11.00 2.94 7.01
C ILE A 69 -11.15 2.86 5.49
N GLU A 70 -10.16 2.28 4.80
CA GLU A 70 -10.15 2.10 3.35
C GLU A 70 -11.33 1.23 2.89
N SER A 71 -11.67 0.18 3.65
CA SER A 71 -12.84 -0.65 3.36
C SER A 71 -14.16 0.12 3.41
N VAL A 72 -14.34 1.00 4.40
CA VAL A 72 -15.52 1.87 4.54
C VAL A 72 -15.58 2.91 3.42
N GLN A 73 -14.45 3.56 3.12
CA GLN A 73 -14.35 4.57 2.06
C GLN A 73 -14.63 3.95 0.69
N THR A 74 -14.10 2.76 0.44
CA THR A 74 -14.36 1.97 -0.77
C THR A 74 -15.85 1.64 -0.93
N ALA A 75 -16.52 1.19 0.13
CA ALA A 75 -17.96 0.92 0.08
C ALA A 75 -18.78 2.18 -0.23
N LYS A 76 -18.41 3.33 0.37
CA LYS A 76 -19.02 4.63 0.05
C LYS A 76 -18.77 5.03 -1.40
N ALA A 77 -17.57 4.81 -1.93
CA ALA A 77 -17.24 5.07 -3.33
C ALA A 77 -18.06 4.20 -4.30
N ILE A 78 -18.25 2.91 -3.97
CA ILE A 78 -19.13 2.01 -4.74
C ILE A 78 -20.58 2.49 -4.71
N ASN A 79 -21.08 3.00 -3.58
CA ASN A 79 -22.44 3.53 -3.52
C ASN A 79 -22.62 4.81 -4.33
N ARG A 80 -21.64 5.71 -4.32
CA ARG A 80 -21.67 6.94 -5.15
C ARG A 80 -21.73 6.60 -6.64
N LEU A 81 -20.97 5.60 -7.09
CA LEU A 81 -21.06 5.04 -8.44
C LEU A 81 -22.48 4.58 -8.79
N VAL A 82 -23.07 3.80 -7.89
CA VAL A 82 -24.37 3.15 -8.14
C VAL A 82 -25.52 4.16 -8.11
N ILE A 83 -25.45 5.18 -7.26
CA ILE A 83 -26.52 6.16 -7.05
C ILE A 83 -26.43 7.31 -8.07
N ASN A 84 -25.26 7.91 -8.21
CA ASN A 84 -25.10 9.15 -8.98
C ASN A 84 -24.56 8.93 -10.39
N GLY A 85 -24.10 7.71 -10.73
CA GLY A 85 -23.32 7.48 -11.95
C GLY A 85 -21.97 8.20 -11.96
N GLU A 86 -21.62 8.87 -10.87
CA GLU A 86 -20.34 9.51 -10.66
C GLU A 86 -19.28 8.42 -10.56
N ILE A 87 -18.45 8.33 -11.60
CA ILE A 87 -17.18 7.62 -11.52
C ILE A 87 -16.38 8.38 -10.45
N PRO A 88 -16.12 7.79 -9.25
CA PRO A 88 -15.27 8.39 -8.27
C PRO A 88 -13.98 8.70 -9.02
N PRO A 89 -13.35 9.86 -8.78
CA PRO A 89 -12.02 10.13 -9.33
C PRO A 89 -11.23 8.86 -9.07
N GLU A 90 -10.86 8.16 -10.15
CA GLU A 90 -10.35 6.80 -10.06
C GLU A 90 -9.44 6.78 -8.86
N GLU A 91 -9.82 6.02 -7.84
CA GLU A 91 -8.86 5.69 -6.82
C GLU A 91 -7.91 4.77 -7.58
N LYS A 92 -6.93 5.41 -8.24
CA LYS A 92 -5.71 4.84 -8.76
C LYS A 92 -4.93 4.35 -7.55
N ILE A 93 -5.54 3.48 -6.74
CA ILE A 93 -4.83 2.29 -6.35
C ILE A 93 -4.63 1.62 -7.69
N PRO A 94 -3.41 1.61 -8.22
CA PRO A 94 -3.14 1.01 -9.49
C PRO A 94 -3.62 -0.44 -9.40
N GLN A 95 -4.83 -0.76 -9.90
CA GLN A 95 -5.30 -2.15 -10.01
C GLN A 95 -4.47 -2.89 -11.05
N THR A 96 -3.73 -2.14 -11.86
CA THR A 96 -2.40 -2.52 -12.29
C THR A 96 -1.43 -2.09 -11.18
N ILE A 97 -0.93 -2.95 -10.28
CA ILE A 97 0.46 -2.71 -9.80
C ILE A 97 1.20 -2.44 -11.11
N PRO A 98 1.68 -1.23 -11.43
CA PRO A 98 1.97 -0.83 -12.80
C PRO A 98 2.74 -1.97 -13.43
N THR A 99 2.03 -2.74 -14.27
CA THR A 99 2.52 -4.05 -14.69
C THR A 99 3.65 -3.69 -15.62
N GLY A 100 4.88 -3.76 -15.09
CA GLY A 100 6.08 -3.37 -15.80
C GLY A 100 6.44 -1.89 -15.78
N SER A 101 6.50 -1.23 -14.61
CA SER A 101 7.60 -0.27 -14.48
C SER A 101 8.84 -1.06 -14.09
N ILE A 102 9.71 -1.32 -15.06
CA ILE A 102 11.04 -1.92 -14.88
C ILE A 102 11.77 -1.28 -13.69
N PHE A 103 11.53 0.02 -13.46
CA PHE A 103 12.00 0.75 -12.28
C PHE A 103 11.61 0.08 -10.95
N TRP A 104 10.32 -0.23 -10.74
CA TRP A 104 9.86 -0.87 -9.51
C TRP A 104 10.43 -2.29 -9.35
N GLY A 105 10.60 -3.02 -10.47
CA GLY A 105 11.25 -4.34 -10.46
C GLY A 105 12.73 -4.26 -10.09
N ILE A 106 13.50 -3.36 -10.71
CA ILE A 106 14.91 -3.14 -10.41
C ILE A 106 15.10 -2.67 -8.97
N LEU A 107 14.27 -1.73 -8.51
CA LEU A 107 14.32 -1.22 -7.15
C LEU A 107 14.06 -2.35 -6.14
N LEU A 108 13.08 -3.22 -6.40
CA LEU A 108 12.80 -4.39 -5.57
C LEU A 108 13.96 -5.40 -5.57
N ILE A 109 14.58 -5.64 -6.72
CA ILE A 109 15.74 -6.53 -6.83
C ILE A 109 16.92 -6.00 -6.01
N ILE A 110 17.25 -4.71 -6.17
CA ILE A 110 18.34 -4.06 -5.42
C ILE A 110 18.05 -4.10 -3.92
N LEU A 111 16.82 -3.77 -3.52
CA LEU A 111 16.42 -3.78 -2.12
C LEU A 111 16.48 -5.20 -1.53
N GLY A 112 16.04 -6.21 -2.29
CA GLY A 112 16.13 -7.61 -1.90
C GLY A 112 17.57 -8.10 -1.74
N ILE A 113 18.47 -7.72 -2.65
CA ILE A 113 19.90 -8.02 -2.54
C ILE A 113 20.50 -7.35 -1.30
N LEU A 114 20.18 -6.07 -1.06
CA LEU A 114 20.65 -5.36 0.14
C LEU A 114 20.16 -6.02 1.42
N PHE A 115 18.90 -6.46 1.48
CA PHE A 115 18.36 -7.18 2.62
C PHE A 115 19.01 -8.55 2.80
N LEU A 116 19.31 -9.27 1.72
CA LEU A 116 20.06 -10.53 1.79
C LEU A 116 21.44 -10.31 2.39
N LEU A 117 22.19 -9.32 1.88
CA LEU A 117 23.53 -8.98 2.34
C LEU A 117 23.52 -8.53 3.81
N ALA A 118 22.51 -7.78 4.23
CA ALA A 118 22.33 -7.40 5.62
C ALA A 118 22.02 -8.61 6.52
N ASN A 119 21.29 -9.61 6.02
CA ASN A 119 21.04 -10.86 6.74
C ASN A 119 22.29 -11.74 6.87
N PHE A 120 23.27 -11.62 5.97
CA PHE A 120 24.56 -12.31 6.07
C PHE A 120 25.60 -11.56 6.93
N ASP A 121 25.19 -10.53 7.67
CA ASP A 121 26.06 -9.62 8.44
C ASP A 121 27.18 -8.97 7.59
N LEU A 122 27.04 -8.95 6.26
CA LEU A 122 27.99 -8.30 5.36
C LEU A 122 27.79 -6.78 5.34
N ILE A 123 26.59 -6.30 5.71
CA ILE A 123 26.21 -4.88 5.72
C ILE A 123 25.34 -4.61 6.96
N SER A 124 25.68 -3.60 7.76
CA SER A 124 24.87 -3.19 8.91
C SER A 124 23.56 -2.53 8.49
N TYR A 125 22.46 -2.86 9.16
CA TYR A 125 21.15 -2.22 8.96
C TYR A 125 21.20 -0.69 9.12
N SER A 126 22.11 -0.16 9.93
CA SER A 126 22.35 1.29 10.08
C SER A 126 22.62 1.97 8.75
N LEU A 127 23.38 1.35 7.84
CA LEU A 127 23.66 1.93 6.51
C LEU A 127 22.38 2.08 5.67
N ILE A 128 21.39 1.20 5.83
CA ILE A 128 20.11 1.30 5.12
C ILE A 128 19.28 2.47 5.70
N PHE A 129 19.27 2.62 7.03
CA PHE A 129 18.57 3.69 7.74
C PHE A 129 19.26 5.06 7.68
N ASP A 130 20.53 5.14 7.30
CA ASP A 130 21.20 6.42 7.08
C ASP A 130 21.01 6.94 5.64
N PHE A 131 20.81 6.05 4.68
CA PHE A 131 20.73 6.39 3.25
C PHE A 131 19.31 6.55 2.70
N TRP A 132 18.25 6.18 3.44
CA TRP A 132 16.86 6.44 3.01
C TRP A 132 16.55 7.93 2.70
N PRO A 133 17.14 8.95 3.37
CA PRO A 133 16.88 10.34 3.04
C PRO A 133 17.32 10.67 1.61
N LEU A 134 18.33 9.98 1.07
CA LEU A 134 18.80 10.16 -0.30
C LEU A 134 17.72 9.81 -1.33
N LEU A 135 16.92 8.76 -1.07
CA LEU A 135 15.80 8.38 -1.94
C LEU A 135 14.69 9.43 -1.90
N VAL A 136 14.38 9.97 -0.72
CA VAL A 136 13.39 11.04 -0.56
C VAL A 136 13.84 12.31 -1.28
N ILE A 137 15.13 12.67 -1.16
CA ILE A 137 15.73 13.79 -1.87
C ILE A 137 15.64 13.57 -3.39
N ALA A 138 15.98 12.37 -3.89
CA ALA A 138 15.90 12.06 -5.31
C ALA A 138 14.47 12.20 -5.86
N ILE A 139 13.46 11.73 -5.11
CA ILE A 139 12.04 11.90 -5.46
C ILE A 139 11.66 13.39 -5.48
N GLY A 140 12.07 14.15 -4.45
CA GLY A 140 11.83 15.59 -4.38
C GLY A 140 12.45 16.36 -5.54
N VAL A 141 13.70 16.04 -5.90
CA VAL A 141 14.40 16.62 -7.04
C VAL A 141 13.68 16.30 -8.35
N LYS A 142 13.25 15.04 -8.55
CA LYS A 142 12.48 14.64 -9.73
C LYS A 142 11.19 15.45 -9.85
N MET A 143 10.45 15.62 -8.75
CA MET A 143 9.21 16.41 -8.73
C MET A 143 9.48 17.89 -9.04
N LEU A 144 10.57 18.45 -8.52
CA LEU A 144 10.97 19.83 -8.81
C LEU A 144 11.31 19.99 -10.30
N TYR A 145 12.08 19.07 -10.86
CA TYR A 145 12.47 19.08 -12.26
C TYR A 145 11.25 19.00 -13.20
N GLU A 146 10.31 18.10 -12.90
CA GLU A 146 9.05 17.98 -13.66
C GLU A 146 8.18 19.23 -13.53
N SER A 147 8.14 19.85 -12.35
CA SER A 147 7.38 21.09 -12.10
C SER A 147 7.97 22.29 -12.85
N LEU A 148 9.30 22.39 -12.93
CA LEU A 148 9.99 23.44 -13.67
C LEU A 148 9.81 23.29 -15.18
N ARG A 149 9.92 22.07 -15.71
CA ARG A 149 9.73 21.80 -17.14
C ARG A 149 8.30 22.07 -17.62
N LYS A 150 7.30 21.87 -16.76
CA LYS A 150 5.88 22.12 -17.06
C LYS A 150 5.53 23.62 -17.11
N LYS A 151 6.43 24.51 -16.66
CA LYS A 151 6.22 25.96 -16.65
C LYS A 151 6.80 26.66 -17.89
N GLU A 152 7.60 25.95 -18.69
CA GLU A 152 8.24 26.45 -19.92
C GLU A 152 7.50 26.04 -21.21
N GLU A 153 6.46 25.20 -21.11
CA GLU A 153 5.46 24.92 -22.17
C GLU A 153 4.18 25.72 -21.94
#